data_AF-A0A4Y2PVP3-F1
#
_entry.id   AF-A0A4Y2PVP3-F1
#
_cell.length_a   1.000
_cell.length_b   1.000
_cell.length_c   1.000
_cell.angle_alpha   90.00
_cell.angle_beta   90.00
_cell.angle_gamma   90.00
#
_symmetry.space_group_name_H-M   'P 1'
#
loop_
_entity.id
_entity.type
_entity.pdbx_description
1 polymer ?
#
loop_
_entity_poly.entity_id
_entity_poly.type
_entity_poly.pdbx_seq_one_letter_code
_entity_poly.pdbx_strand_id
1 'polypeptide(L)'
;MDYEEKINRITIHPSLFNIINQISTTEPYKDDNSTMLFTDSSKTEIGTVCVYHALENGIKVLEWKGKLEKFHTVFQAELLGLKEAIIRASQGNEITKV
;
A
#
# COMPACT_ATOMS: atom_id res chain seq x y z
N MET A 1 -18.98 10.29 12.75
CA MET A 1 -18.30 9.77 11.53
C MET A 1 -17.95 10.98 10.70
N ASP A 2 -16.73 11.50 10.88
CA ASP A 2 -16.25 12.71 10.24
C ASP A 2 -15.71 12.31 8.86
N TYR A 3 -16.53 12.45 7.82
CA TYR A 3 -16.09 12.20 6.44
C TYR A 3 -15.01 13.23 6.11
N GLU A 4 -13.89 12.82 5.50
CA GLU A 4 -12.87 13.78 5.05
C GLU A 4 -13.52 14.86 4.19
N GLU A 5 -13.29 16.12 4.55
CA GLU A 5 -13.74 17.26 3.76
C GLU A 5 -13.15 17.15 2.36
N LYS A 6 -14.00 17.36 1.34
CA LYS A 6 -13.56 17.32 -0.05
C LYS A 6 -12.56 18.45 -0.31
N ILE A 7 -11.27 18.14 -0.24
CA ILE A 7 -10.21 19.10 -0.52
C ILE A 7 -10.35 19.53 -1.98
N ASN A 8 -10.54 20.84 -2.20
CA ASN A 8 -10.64 21.41 -3.54
C ASN A 8 -9.25 21.39 -4.23
N ARG A 9 -8.99 20.25 -4.89
CA ARG A 9 -8.05 20.01 -6.00
C ARG A 9 -6.57 20.35 -5.78
N ILE A 10 -5.80 19.33 -5.40
CA ILE A 10 -4.62 18.96 -6.19
C ILE A 10 -5.06 17.79 -7.07
N THR A 11 -5.38 18.08 -8.34
CA THR A 11 -5.88 17.06 -9.28
C THR A 11 -4.67 16.32 -9.86
N ILE A 12 -4.03 15.44 -9.09
CA ILE A 12 -3.12 14.46 -9.69
C ILE A 12 -4.01 13.42 -10.36
N HIS A 13 -4.25 13.63 -11.65
CA HIS A 13 -5.07 12.72 -12.43
C HIS A 13 -4.46 11.31 -12.40
N PRO A 14 -5.21 10.25 -12.05
CA PRO A 14 -4.68 8.89 -11.95
C PRO A 14 -3.91 8.41 -13.20
N SER A 15 -4.22 8.94 -14.39
CA SER A 15 -3.47 8.62 -15.62
C SER A 15 -2.00 9.05 -15.59
N LEU A 16 -1.58 9.96 -14.70
CA LEU A 16 -0.17 10.35 -14.55
C LEU A 16 0.70 9.21 -14.05
N PHE A 17 0.13 8.21 -13.37
CA PHE A 17 0.88 7.09 -12.80
C PHE A 17 1.09 5.93 -13.79
N ASN A 18 0.50 5.98 -14.99
CA ASN A 18 0.59 4.94 -16.04
C ASN A 18 0.52 3.48 -15.52
N ILE A 19 -0.34 3.23 -14.52
CA ILE A 19 -0.47 1.93 -13.84
C ILE A 19 -1.43 0.97 -14.54
N ILE A 20 -2.03 1.35 -15.68
CA ILE A 20 -3.05 0.52 -16.36
C ILE A 20 -2.50 -0.87 -16.69
N ASN A 21 -1.23 -0.97 -17.10
CA ASN A 21 -0.59 -2.26 -17.40
C ASN A 21 -0.14 -3.05 -16.15
N GLN A 22 -0.25 -2.46 -14.96
CA GLN A 22 0.10 -3.08 -13.67
C GLN A 22 -1.14 -3.52 -12.88
N ILE A 23 -2.35 -3.17 -13.36
CA ILE A 23 -3.62 -3.56 -12.73
C ILE A 23 -4.18 -4.78 -13.48
N SER A 24 -4.47 -5.83 -12.74
CA SER A 24 -5.15 -7.04 -13.22
C SER A 24 -6.41 -7.26 -12.41
N THR A 25 -7.53 -7.56 -13.08
CA THR A 25 -8.77 -8.01 -12.43
C THR A 25 -8.91 -9.52 -12.40
N THR A 26 -8.04 -10.24 -13.10
CA THR A 26 -7.92 -11.69 -12.98
C THR A 26 -7.43 -12.05 -11.59
N GLU A 27 -8.04 -13.08 -10.99
CA GLU A 27 -7.55 -13.62 -9.71
C GLU A 27 -6.07 -13.97 -9.84
N PRO A 28 -5.24 -13.59 -8.87
CA PRO A 28 -3.83 -13.95 -8.91
C PRO A 28 -3.70 -15.47 -8.88
N TYR A 29 -2.86 -16.02 -9.76
CA TYR A 29 -2.48 -17.43 -9.73
C TYR A 29 -1.83 -17.70 -8.38
N LYS A 30 -2.42 -18.60 -7.57
CA LYS A 30 -1.86 -18.99 -6.28
C LYS A 30 -0.67 -19.90 -6.54
N ASP A 31 0.50 -19.31 -6.71
CA ASP A 31 1.75 -20.04 -6.51
C ASP A 31 1.98 -20.13 -5.00
N ASP A 32 2.16 -21.34 -4.46
CA ASP A 32 2.37 -21.62 -3.02
C ASP A 32 3.69 -21.03 -2.48
N ASN A 33 4.38 -20.21 -3.27
CA ASN A 33 5.59 -19.48 -2.91
C ASN A 33 5.47 -17.96 -3.11
N SER A 34 4.29 -17.44 -3.49
CA SER A 34 4.10 -16.01 -3.74
C SER A 34 3.78 -15.25 -2.45
N THR A 35 4.63 -14.29 -2.09
CA THR A 35 4.34 -13.33 -1.02
C THR A 35 3.23 -12.37 -1.46
N MET A 36 2.13 -12.33 -0.71
CA MET A 36 1.04 -11.38 -0.92
C MET A 36 1.21 -10.19 0.02
N LEU A 37 1.16 -8.97 -0.53
CA LEU A 37 1.25 -7.74 0.26
C LEU A 37 -0.10 -7.03 0.29
N PHE A 38 -0.55 -6.67 1.49
CA PHE A 38 -1.80 -5.95 1.71
C PHE A 38 -1.48 -4.63 2.37
N THR A 39 -2.08 -3.55 1.88
CA THR A 39 -1.96 -2.21 2.43
C THR A 39 -3.30 -1.78 3.00
N ASP A 40 -3.24 -0.99 4.06
CA ASP A 40 -4.42 -0.33 4.61
C ASP A 40 -3.99 1.01 5.22
N SER A 41 -4.92 1.95 5.29
CA SER A 41 -4.70 3.26 5.86
C SER A 41 -5.92 3.76 6.60
N SER A 42 -5.66 4.50 7.68
CA SER A 42 -6.70 5.03 8.55
C SER A 42 -6.37 6.46 8.95
N LYS A 43 -7.43 7.22 9.23
CA LYS A 43 -7.33 8.57 9.78
C LYS A 43 -8.16 8.66 11.04
N THR A 44 -7.56 9.29 12.04
CA THR A 44 -8.18 9.60 13.33
C THR A 44 -7.96 11.08 13.64
N GLU A 45 -8.62 11.58 14.68
CA GLU A 45 -8.39 12.94 15.18
C GLU A 45 -6.95 13.18 15.66
N ILE A 46 -6.20 12.11 15.96
CA ILE A 46 -4.84 12.15 16.51
C ILE A 46 -3.79 12.11 15.39
N GLY A 47 -4.14 11.60 14.22
CA GLY A 47 -3.20 11.46 13.10
C GLY A 47 -3.68 10.49 12.03
N THR A 48 -2.86 10.37 10.99
CA THR A 48 -3.09 9.45 9.88
C THR A 48 -2.03 8.35 9.93
N VAL A 49 -2.43 7.11 9.70
CA VAL A 49 -1.57 5.93 9.77
C VAL A 49 -1.76 5.11 8.50
N CYS A 50 -0.69 4.47 8.06
CA CYS A 50 -0.71 3.43 7.04
C CYS A 50 0.02 2.20 7.54
N VAL A 51 -0.38 1.03 7.03
CA VAL A 51 0.25 -0.23 7.35
C VAL A 51 0.37 -1.06 6.07
N TYR A 52 1.33 -1.98 6.06
CA TYR A 52 1.25 -3.12 5.17
C TYR A 52 1.58 -4.41 5.90
N HIS A 53 1.03 -5.52 5.42
CA HIS A 53 1.34 -6.87 5.88
C HIS A 53 1.71 -7.76 4.70
N ALA A 54 2.69 -8.63 4.92
CA ALA A 54 3.02 -9.69 3.98
C ALA A 54 2.46 -11.02 4.47
N LEU A 55 1.83 -11.76 3.57
CA LEU A 55 1.39 -13.12 3.79
C LEU A 55 2.16 -14.08 2.89
N GLU A 56 2.63 -15.17 3.46
CA GLU A 56 3.17 -16.33 2.75
C GLU A 56 2.31 -17.53 3.14
N ASN A 57 1.71 -18.20 2.16
CA ASN A 57 0.83 -19.35 2.37
C ASN A 57 -0.31 -19.09 3.37
N GLY A 58 -0.86 -17.87 3.33
CA GLY A 58 -1.93 -17.43 4.22
C GLY A 58 -1.48 -17.11 5.65
N ILE A 59 -0.18 -17.18 5.95
CA ILE A 59 0.39 -16.82 7.26
C ILE A 59 1.04 -15.46 7.15
N LYS A 60 0.73 -14.56 8.07
CA LYS A 60 1.38 -13.24 8.17
C LYS A 60 2.84 -13.42 8.59
N VAL A 61 3.76 -12.97 7.74
CA VAL A 61 5.22 -13.07 7.97
C VAL A 61 5.88 -11.72 8.24
N LEU A 62 5.26 -10.62 7.82
CA LEU A 62 5.81 -9.27 7.99
C LEU A 62 4.72 -8.24 8.26
N GLU A 63 5.09 -7.20 9.00
CA GLU A 63 4.29 -6.00 9.21
C GLU A 63 5.19 -4.77 9.16
N TRP A 64 4.70 -3.72 8.52
CA TRP A 64 5.24 -2.38 8.62
C TRP A 64 4.12 -1.39 8.96
N LYS A 65 4.46 -0.35 9.71
CA LYS A 65 3.54 0.72 10.11
C LYS A 65 4.20 2.08 9.89
N GLY A 66 3.52 2.96 9.18
CA GLY A 66 3.90 4.36 8.98
C GLY A 66 2.92 5.29 9.66
N LYS A 67 3.44 6.31 10.36
CA LYS A 67 2.62 7.39 10.90
C LYS A 67 2.89 8.67 10.10
N LEU A 68 1.82 9.33 9.68
CA LEU A 68 1.85 10.62 9.03
C LEU A 68 1.26 11.69 9.95
N GLU A 69 1.61 12.95 9.69
CA GLU A 69 1.03 14.10 10.40
C GLU A 69 -0.48 14.18 10.21
N LYS A 70 -1.17 14.79 11.18
CA LYS A 70 -2.64 14.90 11.22
C LYS A 70 -3.26 15.56 9.98
N PHE A 71 -2.52 16.42 9.27
CA PHE A 71 -3.03 17.08 8.07
C PHE A 71 -3.01 16.21 6.81
N HIS A 72 -2.33 15.04 6.83
CA HIS A 72 -2.31 14.14 5.68
C HIS A 72 -3.63 13.38 5.53
N THR A 73 -4.05 13.11 4.29
CA THR A 73 -5.27 12.36 3.99
C THR A 73 -5.05 10.85 4.08
N VAL A 74 -6.14 10.09 4.20
CA VAL A 74 -6.11 8.62 4.05
C VAL A 74 -5.46 8.22 2.72
N PHE A 75 -5.77 8.92 1.62
CA PHE A 75 -5.18 8.62 0.31
C PHE A 75 -3.65 8.78 0.27
N GLN A 76 -3.11 9.82 0.92
CA GLN A 76 -1.66 10.00 1.02
C GLN A 76 -1.00 8.90 1.87
N ALA A 77 -1.68 8.47 2.94
CA ALA A 77 -1.22 7.37 3.76
C ALA A 77 -1.26 6.03 3.00
N GLU A 78 -2.32 5.76 2.25
CA GLU A 78 -2.42 4.57 1.39
C GLU A 78 -1.29 4.53 0.37
N LEU A 79 -1.02 5.65 -0.28
CA LEU A 79 0.07 5.75 -1.26
C LEU A 79 1.44 5.50 -0.61
N LEU A 80 1.65 5.94 0.63
CA LEU A 80 2.87 5.64 1.37
C LEU A 80 2.97 4.14 1.72
N GLY A 81 1.89 3.54 2.22
CA GLY A 81 1.83 2.11 2.53
C GLY A 81 2.13 1.26 1.29
N LEU A 82 1.55 1.61 0.15
CA LEU A 82 1.79 0.96 -1.14
C LEU A 82 3.23 1.13 -1.63
N LYS A 83 3.79 2.33 -1.52
CA LYS A 83 5.19 2.58 -1.88
C LYS A 83 6.14 1.69 -1.09
N GLU A 84 5.97 1.61 0.23
CA GLU A 84 6.83 0.79 1.10
C GLU A 84 6.65 -0.71 0.83
N ALA A 85 5.42 -1.16 0.55
CA ALA A 85 5.16 -2.53 0.13
C ALA A 85 5.88 -2.87 -1.19
N ILE A 86 5.83 -1.99 -2.19
CA ILE A 86 6.54 -2.17 -3.48
C ILE A 86 8.05 -2.22 -3.30
N ILE A 87 8.61 -1.32 -2.48
CA ILE A 87 10.06 -1.31 -2.17
C ILE A 87 10.45 -2.64 -1.54
N ARG A 88 9.67 -3.13 -0.58
CA ARG A 88 9.92 -4.42 0.07
C ARG A 88 9.84 -5.59 -0.92
N ALA A 89 8.81 -5.63 -1.77
CA ALA A 89 8.68 -6.66 -2.81
C ALA A 89 9.88 -6.65 -3.77
N SER A 90 10.35 -5.46 -4.13
CA SER A 90 11.49 -5.28 -5.03
C SER A 90 12.81 -5.75 -4.40
N GLN A 91 12.99 -5.56 -3.09
CA GLN A 91 14.17 -6.03 -2.35
C GLN A 91 14.17 -7.55 -2.11
N GLY A 92 12.99 -8.17 -1.94
CA GLY A 92 12.86 -9.62 -1.77
C GLY A 92 13.39 -10.43 -2.96
N ASN A 93 13.42 -9.83 -4.16
CA ASN A 93 13.90 -10.47 -5.39
C ASN A 93 15.44 -10.48 -5.54
N GLU A 94 16.20 -9.83 -4.66
CA GLU A 94 17.68 -9.79 -4.75
C GLU A 94 18.40 -10.88 -3.93
N ILE A 95 17.69 -11.67 -3.13
CA ILE A 95 18.32 -12.64 -2.19
C ILE A 95 18.42 -14.07 -2.76
N THR A 96 18.30 -14.26 -4.08
CA THR A 96 18.47 -15.59 -4.71
C THR A 96 19.44 -15.56 -5.89
N LYS A 97 20.65 -15.04 -5.65
CA LYS A 97 21.84 -15.34 -6.46
C LYS A 97 23.07 -15.44 -5.57
N VAL A 98 23.21 -16.53 -4.82
CA VAL A 98 24.50 -17.11 -4.42
C VAL A 98 24.41 -18.61 -4.48
#